data_AF-A0A7S4J0W8-F1
#
_entry.id   AF-A0A7S4J0W8-F1
#
_cell.length_a   1.000
_cell.length_b   1.000
_cell.length_c   1.000
_cell.angle_alpha   90.00
_cell.angle_beta   90.00
_cell.angle_gamma   90.00
#
_symmetry.space_group_name_H-M   'P 1'
#
loop_
_entity.id
_entity.type
_entity.pdbx_description
1 polymer ?
#
loop_
_entity_poly.entity_id
_entity_poly.type
_entity_poly.pdbx_seq_one_letter_code
_entity_poly.pdbx_strand_id
1 'polypeptide(L)'
;KHCLNRRCACTVCVLFVGLVLGSGAGALAALELNRQPPLPAPFVPHCGACAHAPLDGLFSARVSEAAPAGGIEYDIFHHFHNATVDVSLHVVHSPLGMLSDFRCDNVAFKLDIAACNITIMDDCLSAAYKRSFVSAMYLSWPGGDNLTVIEDIHVPILGTRRYTWDENRQ
;
A
#
# COMPACT_ATOMS: atom_id res chain seq x y z
N LYS A 1 -48.77 -40.61 -43.12
CA LYS A 1 -49.84 -41.12 -42.20
C LYS A 1 -49.67 -40.43 -40.86
N HIS A 2 -50.42 -39.34 -40.63
CA HIS A 2 -50.67 -38.79 -39.30
C HIS A 2 -51.69 -39.66 -38.56
N CYS A 3 -51.56 -39.80 -37.24
CA CYS A 3 -52.64 -39.91 -36.24
C CYS A 3 -52.00 -40.01 -34.84
N LEU A 4 -52.14 -38.98 -34.00
CA LEU A 4 -53.17 -38.79 -32.96
C LEU A 4 -52.87 -39.60 -31.67
N ASN A 5 -52.54 -38.97 -30.53
CA ASN A 5 -53.41 -38.25 -29.59
C ASN A 5 -54.11 -39.18 -28.57
N ARG A 6 -53.78 -39.07 -27.27
CA ARG A 6 -54.72 -38.82 -26.14
C ARG A 6 -54.21 -39.28 -24.76
N ARG A 7 -54.10 -38.29 -23.88
CA ARG A 7 -54.65 -38.16 -22.49
C ARG A 7 -54.55 -39.32 -21.49
N CYS A 8 -53.98 -39.00 -20.32
CA CYS A 8 -54.65 -38.92 -18.99
C CYS A 8 -53.54 -38.90 -17.91
N ALA A 9 -53.20 -37.77 -17.30
CA ALA A 9 -53.83 -37.23 -16.09
C ALA A 9 -54.03 -38.28 -14.99
N CYS A 10 -53.18 -38.24 -13.94
CA CYS A 10 -53.61 -38.12 -12.53
C CYS A 10 -52.43 -38.34 -11.56
N THR A 11 -52.32 -37.43 -10.58
CA THR A 11 -51.69 -37.60 -9.25
C THR A 11 -50.15 -37.75 -9.26
N VAL A 12 -49.34 -36.87 -8.70
CA VAL A 12 -49.37 -36.35 -7.32
C VAL A 12 -48.73 -34.95 -7.32
N CYS A 13 -49.55 -33.93 -7.09
CA CYS A 13 -49.08 -32.70 -6.46
C CYS A 13 -48.99 -32.93 -4.95
N VAL A 14 -48.13 -32.15 -4.30
CA VAL A 14 -47.97 -31.95 -2.84
C VAL A 14 -46.82 -32.76 -2.23
N LEU A 15 -45.61 -32.22 -2.36
CA LEU A 15 -44.73 -31.82 -1.24
C LEU A 15 -43.32 -31.60 -1.77
N PHE A 16 -42.93 -30.34 -1.98
CA PHE A 16 -41.58 -29.80 -1.75
C PHE A 16 -41.61 -28.32 -2.17
N VAL A 17 -42.38 -27.51 -1.42
CA VAL A 17 -42.17 -26.06 -1.38
C VAL A 17 -41.31 -25.83 -0.15
N GLY A 18 -40.05 -25.52 -0.37
CA GLY A 18 -39.13 -25.10 0.69
C GLY A 18 -37.70 -25.52 0.44
N LEU A 19 -37.04 -24.87 -0.53
CA LEU A 19 -35.60 -24.59 -0.60
C LEU A 19 -35.25 -24.38 -2.07
N VAL A 20 -35.34 -23.14 -2.59
CA VAL A 20 -34.37 -22.50 -3.52
C VAL A 20 -34.85 -21.05 -3.71
N LEU A 21 -34.70 -20.19 -2.69
CA LEU A 21 -34.68 -18.73 -2.88
C LEU A 21 -33.81 -18.14 -1.77
N GLY A 22 -32.49 -18.14 -1.98
CA GLY A 22 -31.58 -17.57 -0.99
C GLY A 22 -30.10 -17.78 -1.27
N SER A 23 -29.64 -17.75 -2.53
CA SER A 23 -28.21 -17.75 -2.82
C SER A 23 -27.95 -17.14 -4.21
N GLY A 24 -28.05 -15.82 -4.32
CA GLY A 24 -27.88 -15.17 -5.63
C GLY A 24 -27.35 -13.74 -5.61
N ALA A 25 -26.87 -13.23 -4.47
CA ALA A 25 -26.33 -11.87 -4.36
C ALA A 25 -24.93 -11.80 -3.72
N GLY A 26 -24.29 -12.94 -3.43
CA GLY A 26 -23.00 -12.97 -2.73
C GLY A 26 -21.76 -13.18 -3.61
N ALA A 27 -21.91 -13.51 -4.89
CA ALA A 27 -20.78 -14.00 -5.70
C ALA A 27 -20.15 -12.95 -6.63
N LEU A 28 -20.73 -11.76 -6.79
CA LEU A 28 -20.20 -10.75 -7.70
C LEU A 28 -19.29 -9.70 -7.02
N ALA A 29 -19.26 -9.62 -5.69
CA ALA A 29 -18.37 -8.69 -4.99
C ALA A 29 -16.94 -9.23 -4.76
N ALA A 30 -16.69 -10.53 -4.99
CA ALA A 30 -15.40 -11.17 -4.67
C ALA A 30 -14.38 -11.15 -5.83
N LEU A 31 -14.81 -10.86 -7.07
CA LEU A 31 -13.90 -10.88 -8.23
C LEU A 31 -13.17 -9.55 -8.49
N GLU A 32 -13.54 -8.48 -7.79
CA GLU A 32 -13.02 -7.13 -8.06
C GLU A 32 -11.84 -6.76 -7.15
N LEU A 33 -11.59 -7.51 -6.07
CA LEU A 33 -10.49 -7.22 -5.13
C LEU A 33 -9.08 -7.51 -5.70
N ASN A 34 -8.99 -8.23 -6.82
CA ASN A 34 -7.72 -8.75 -7.32
C ASN A 34 -7.25 -8.12 -8.64
N ARG A 35 -7.97 -7.10 -9.15
CA ARG A 35 -7.50 -6.26 -10.25
C ARG A 35 -6.75 -5.04 -9.69
N GLN A 36 -5.64 -5.27 -9.00
CA GLN A 36 -4.66 -4.20 -8.88
C GLN A 36 -4.02 -4.00 -10.26
N PRO A 37 -4.03 -2.78 -10.82
CA PRO A 37 -3.28 -2.50 -12.04
C PRO A 37 -1.82 -2.92 -11.83
N PRO A 38 -1.15 -3.41 -12.89
CA PRO A 38 0.27 -3.73 -12.81
C PRO A 38 1.01 -2.52 -12.24
N LEU A 39 1.91 -2.78 -11.29
CA LEU A 39 2.70 -1.76 -10.62
C LEU A 39 3.32 -0.84 -11.68
N PRO A 40 3.15 0.49 -11.60
CA PRO A 40 3.86 1.39 -12.50
C PRO A 40 5.36 1.07 -12.37
N ALA A 41 6.05 1.02 -13.51
CA ALA A 41 7.49 0.83 -13.50
C ALA A 41 8.12 1.90 -12.58
N PRO A 42 9.08 1.54 -11.72
CA PRO A 42 9.76 2.53 -10.89
C PRO A 42 10.26 3.65 -11.78
N PHE A 43 9.91 4.88 -11.44
CA PHE A 43 10.41 6.06 -12.14
C PHE A 43 11.93 6.07 -12.00
N VAL A 44 12.64 5.85 -13.10
CA VAL A 44 14.09 5.94 -13.13
C VAL A 44 14.42 7.37 -13.59
N PRO A 45 14.82 8.28 -12.68
CA PRO A 45 15.30 9.59 -13.10
C PRO A 45 16.50 9.43 -14.03
N HIS A 46 16.71 10.44 -14.89
CA HIS A 46 17.83 10.44 -15.83
C HIS A 46 19.14 10.25 -15.04
N CYS A 47 19.98 9.30 -15.47
CA CYS A 47 21.16 8.86 -14.74
C CYS A 47 21.99 10.05 -14.21
N GLY A 48 22.24 10.09 -12.90
CA GLY A 48 23.12 11.10 -12.29
C GLY A 48 22.51 12.48 -12.01
N ALA A 49 21.19 12.68 -12.16
CA ALA A 49 20.55 13.97 -11.84
C ALA A 49 20.83 14.45 -10.38
N CYS A 50 21.03 13.50 -9.46
CA CYS A 50 21.36 13.74 -8.07
C CYS A 50 22.87 13.90 -7.77
N ALA A 51 23.77 13.72 -8.74
CA ALA A 51 25.22 13.59 -8.50
C ALA A 51 25.89 14.83 -7.88
N HIS A 52 25.30 16.01 -8.07
CA HIS A 52 25.86 17.29 -7.63
C HIS A 52 24.93 18.08 -6.72
N ALA A 53 23.77 17.52 -6.37
CA ALA A 53 22.81 18.17 -5.49
C ALA A 53 23.13 17.82 -4.03
N PRO A 54 22.99 18.76 -3.08
CA PRO A 54 23.05 18.46 -1.67
C PRO A 54 21.72 17.81 -1.20
N LEU A 55 21.82 16.60 -0.65
CA LEU A 55 20.66 15.91 -0.08
C LEU A 55 20.27 16.47 1.29
N ASP A 56 21.19 17.14 1.99
CA ASP A 56 20.96 17.69 3.34
C ASP A 56 19.68 18.51 3.43
N GLY A 57 18.89 18.30 4.48
CA GLY A 57 17.64 19.00 4.74
C GLY A 57 16.51 18.09 5.21
N LEU A 58 15.41 18.72 5.63
CA LEU A 58 14.22 18.03 6.09
C LEU A 58 13.25 17.80 4.93
N PHE A 59 12.96 16.55 4.64
CA PHE A 59 11.87 16.14 3.76
C PHE A 59 10.72 15.62 4.61
N SER A 60 9.51 16.01 4.27
CA SER A 60 8.34 15.51 5.00
C SER A 60 7.10 15.43 4.12
N ALA A 61 6.19 14.57 4.52
CA ALA A 61 4.85 14.49 3.97
C ALA A 61 3.84 14.12 5.04
N ARG A 62 2.60 14.56 4.82
CA ARG A 62 1.43 13.97 5.45
C ARG A 62 0.87 12.92 4.51
N VAL A 63 0.86 11.67 4.95
CA VAL A 63 0.30 10.54 4.21
C VAL A 63 -1.10 10.26 4.74
N SER A 64 -2.07 10.18 3.84
CA SER A 64 -3.44 9.80 4.19
C SER A 64 -4.01 8.86 3.15
N GLU A 65 -4.68 7.79 3.61
CA GLU A 65 -5.48 6.91 2.76
C GLU A 65 -6.93 6.99 3.20
N ALA A 66 -7.82 7.42 2.32
CA ALA A 66 -9.26 7.33 2.60
C ALA A 66 -9.74 5.89 2.39
N ALA A 67 -10.02 5.18 3.49
CA ALA A 67 -10.61 3.84 3.45
C ALA A 67 -12.01 3.82 4.10
N PRO A 68 -12.97 3.02 3.59
CA PRO A 68 -14.31 2.88 4.17
C PRO A 68 -14.33 2.41 5.64
N ALA A 69 -13.23 1.80 6.11
CA ALA A 69 -13.09 1.23 7.45
C ALA A 69 -12.27 2.11 8.41
N GLY A 70 -12.09 3.40 8.09
CA GLY A 70 -11.13 4.27 8.78
C GLY A 70 -9.78 4.16 8.10
N GLY A 71 -9.34 5.26 7.51
CA GLY A 71 -8.05 5.37 6.84
C GLY A 71 -6.86 5.26 7.78
N ILE A 72 -5.65 5.33 7.22
CA ILE A 72 -4.46 5.69 7.99
C ILE A 72 -4.11 7.15 7.69
N GLU A 73 -3.66 7.87 8.70
CA GLU A 73 -3.11 9.22 8.56
C GLU A 73 -1.87 9.34 9.46
N TYR A 74 -0.76 9.81 8.89
CA TYR A 74 0.48 10.02 9.61
C TYR A 74 1.35 11.06 8.93
N ASP A 75 2.22 11.68 9.73
CA ASP A 75 3.30 12.54 9.26
C ASP A 75 4.60 11.73 9.26
N ILE A 76 5.36 11.78 8.17
CA ILE A 76 6.69 11.16 8.06
C ILE A 76 7.74 12.21 7.73
N PHE A 77 8.92 12.06 8.34
CA PHE A 77 10.02 13.00 8.25
C PHE A 77 11.33 12.26 8.00
N HIS A 78 12.07 12.68 6.99
CA HIS A 78 13.45 12.30 6.73
C HIS A 78 14.33 13.54 6.79
N HIS A 79 15.12 13.67 7.87
CA HIS A 79 16.07 14.76 8.01
C HIS A 79 17.46 14.27 7.64
N PHE A 80 17.90 14.55 6.42
CA PHE A 80 19.23 14.20 5.96
C PHE A 80 20.25 15.22 6.46
N HIS A 81 21.36 14.71 7.00
CA HIS A 81 22.50 15.51 7.39
C HIS A 81 23.79 14.70 7.25
N ASN A 82 24.72 15.21 6.45
CA ASN A 82 25.98 14.56 6.12
C ASN A 82 25.77 13.17 5.48
N ALA A 83 26.15 12.11 6.19
CA ALA A 83 26.03 10.71 5.76
C ALA A 83 24.94 9.95 6.55
N THR A 84 24.12 10.69 7.31
CA THR A 84 23.08 10.14 8.17
C THR A 84 21.73 10.77 7.88
N VAL A 85 20.68 10.08 8.31
CA VAL A 85 19.29 10.55 8.25
C VAL A 85 18.61 10.24 9.57
N ASP A 86 17.87 11.22 10.09
CA ASP A 86 16.92 10.98 11.16
C ASP A 86 15.56 10.68 10.52
N VAL A 87 14.98 9.54 10.89
CA VAL A 87 13.67 9.11 10.38
C VAL A 87 12.69 9.15 11.54
N SER A 88 11.56 9.82 11.35
CA SER A 88 10.47 9.76 12.32
C SER A 88 9.12 9.67 11.63
N LEU A 89 8.22 8.95 12.29
CA LEU A 89 6.83 8.83 11.91
C LEU A 89 5.98 9.19 13.12
N HIS A 90 5.01 10.07 12.90
CA HIS A 90 4.01 10.47 13.88
C HIS A 90 2.61 10.14 13.37
N VAL A 91 1.94 9.21 14.04
CA VAL A 91 0.60 8.73 13.71
C VAL A 91 -0.41 9.78 14.12
N VAL A 92 -1.21 10.23 13.16
CA VAL A 92 -2.38 11.09 13.40
C VAL A 92 -3.61 10.20 13.62
N HIS A 93 -3.77 9.18 12.78
CA HIS A 93 -4.86 8.22 12.86
C HIS A 93 -4.38 6.84 12.39
N SER A 94 -4.55 5.83 13.25
CA SER A 94 -4.31 4.43 12.87
C SER A 94 -5.34 3.52 13.52
N PRO A 95 -6.39 3.13 12.79
CA PRO A 95 -7.38 2.21 13.33
C PRO A 95 -6.71 0.90 13.70
N LEU A 96 -7.10 0.33 14.85
CA LEU A 96 -6.58 -0.93 15.37
C LEU A 96 -5.06 -0.94 15.66
N GLY A 97 -4.40 0.23 15.70
CA GLY A 97 -2.97 0.34 16.02
C GLY A 97 -2.06 -0.28 14.95
N MET A 98 -2.45 -0.24 13.68
CA MET A 98 -1.67 -0.79 12.56
C MET A 98 -0.36 -0.04 12.30
N LEU A 99 -0.28 1.22 12.73
CA LEU A 99 0.92 2.05 12.72
C LEU A 99 1.22 2.52 14.13
N SER A 100 2.50 2.68 14.43
CA SER A 100 2.97 3.22 15.71
C SER A 100 4.02 4.29 15.47
N ASP A 101 4.01 5.31 16.31
CA ASP A 101 5.05 6.33 16.33
C ASP A 101 6.42 5.70 16.49
N PHE A 102 7.40 6.26 15.79
CA PHE A 102 8.79 5.91 16.00
C PHE A 102 9.72 7.06 15.62
N ARG A 103 10.95 6.95 16.11
CA ARG A 103 12.07 7.81 15.76
C ARG A 103 13.34 6.98 15.78
N CYS A 104 14.12 7.09 14.71
CA CYS A 104 15.44 6.49 14.57
C CYS A 104 16.40 7.60 14.13
N ASP A 105 17.31 7.98 15.03
CA ASP A 105 18.27 9.06 14.80
C ASP A 105 19.60 8.53 14.27
N ASN A 106 20.30 9.35 13.49
CA ASN A 106 21.64 9.08 12.98
C ASN A 106 21.76 7.78 12.18
N VAL A 107 20.74 7.43 11.39
CA VAL A 107 20.77 6.23 10.57
C VAL A 107 21.66 6.46 9.36
N ALA A 108 22.63 5.57 9.13
CA ALA A 108 23.46 5.65 7.93
C ALA A 108 22.62 5.39 6.68
N PHE A 109 22.84 6.19 5.63
CA PHE A 109 22.22 5.96 4.33
C PHE A 109 23.27 5.84 3.22
N LYS A 110 22.85 5.29 2.07
CA LYS A 110 23.64 5.27 0.84
C LYS A 110 22.83 5.87 -0.29
N LEU A 111 23.41 6.80 -1.02
CA LEU A 111 22.86 7.31 -2.28
C LEU A 111 23.56 6.60 -3.45
N ASP A 112 22.81 5.79 -4.19
CA ASP A 112 23.23 5.32 -5.51
C ASP A 112 23.07 6.48 -6.49
N ILE A 113 24.18 7.13 -6.84
CA ILE A 113 24.18 8.30 -7.73
C ILE A 113 23.72 7.94 -9.14
N ALA A 114 23.96 6.72 -9.60
CA ALA A 114 23.58 6.31 -10.96
C ALA A 114 22.06 6.16 -11.07
N ALA A 115 21.44 5.56 -10.05
CA ALA A 115 19.99 5.32 -10.01
C ALA A 115 19.20 6.41 -9.28
N CYS A 116 19.88 7.31 -8.57
CA CYS A 116 19.30 8.27 -7.63
C CYS A 116 18.37 7.63 -6.59
N ASN A 117 18.81 6.49 -6.06
CA ASN A 117 18.10 5.73 -5.04
C ASN A 117 18.79 5.86 -3.69
N ILE A 118 18.00 6.03 -2.64
CA ILE A 118 18.48 6.13 -1.27
C ILE A 118 18.17 4.80 -0.57
N THR A 119 19.21 4.17 -0.03
CA THR A 119 19.08 2.99 0.82
C THR A 119 19.32 3.38 2.27
N ILE A 120 18.35 3.11 3.13
CA ILE A 120 18.43 3.32 4.57
C ILE A 120 18.20 1.97 5.25
N MET A 121 19.16 1.50 6.04
CA MET A 121 19.05 0.21 6.74
C MET A 121 19.65 0.31 8.13
N ASP A 122 18.82 0.03 9.14
CA ASP A 122 19.22 0.02 10.55
C ASP A 122 18.27 -0.86 11.38
N ASP A 123 18.75 -1.36 12.51
CA ASP A 123 17.98 -2.23 13.40
C ASP A 123 16.77 -1.50 14.02
N CYS A 124 16.89 -0.20 14.30
CA CYS A 124 15.78 0.62 14.78
C CYS A 124 14.65 0.67 13.74
N LEU A 125 15.00 0.95 12.48
CA LEU A 125 14.04 1.01 11.37
C LEU A 125 13.42 -0.36 11.11
N SER A 126 14.22 -1.43 11.10
CA SER A 126 13.70 -2.80 10.93
C SER A 126 12.67 -3.15 12.00
N ALA A 127 12.97 -2.82 13.27
CA ALA A 127 12.06 -3.04 14.37
C ALA A 127 10.79 -2.17 14.27
N ALA A 128 10.91 -0.91 13.86
CA ALA A 128 9.79 -0.01 13.66
C ALA A 128 8.87 -0.47 12.52
N TYR A 129 9.44 -0.75 11.35
CA TYR A 129 8.71 -1.23 10.17
C TYR A 129 7.99 -2.55 10.44
N LYS A 130 8.63 -3.47 11.18
CA LYS A 130 7.97 -4.71 11.60
C LYS A 130 6.74 -4.48 12.48
N ARG A 131 6.77 -3.49 13.39
CA ARG A 131 5.61 -3.14 14.23
C ARG A 131 4.50 -2.47 13.43
N SER A 132 4.88 -1.70 12.41
CA SER A 132 3.96 -0.97 11.52
C SER A 132 3.56 -1.76 10.25
N PHE A 133 3.84 -3.06 10.21
CA PHE A 133 3.56 -3.94 9.06
C PHE A 133 4.18 -3.49 7.72
N VAL A 134 5.18 -2.61 7.76
CA VAL A 134 5.90 -2.16 6.56
C VAL A 134 6.84 -3.28 6.12
N SER A 135 6.62 -3.78 4.91
CA SER A 135 7.33 -4.91 4.31
C SER A 135 8.46 -4.47 3.37
N ALA A 136 8.32 -3.30 2.74
CA ALA A 136 9.36 -2.68 1.94
C ALA A 136 9.16 -1.16 1.91
N MET A 137 10.26 -0.42 1.81
CA MET A 137 10.26 1.01 1.56
C MET A 137 11.39 1.35 0.57
N TYR A 138 11.08 2.17 -0.43
CA TYR A 138 12.00 2.61 -1.47
C TYR A 138 11.97 4.13 -1.56
N LEU A 139 13.14 4.76 -1.53
CA LEU A 139 13.29 6.20 -1.64
C LEU A 139 14.09 6.52 -2.90
N SER A 140 13.55 7.43 -3.71
CA SER A 140 14.24 7.97 -4.89
C SER A 140 14.30 9.48 -4.80
N TRP A 141 15.46 10.05 -5.13
CA TRP A 141 15.68 11.49 -5.05
C TRP A 141 16.43 11.99 -6.28
N PRO A 142 15.75 12.69 -7.21
CA PRO A 142 16.36 13.12 -8.47
C PRO A 142 17.29 14.34 -8.33
N GLY A 143 17.63 14.79 -7.12
CA GLY A 143 18.44 15.99 -6.89
C GLY A 143 17.65 17.28 -6.66
N GLY A 144 16.33 17.18 -6.53
CA GLY A 144 15.43 18.33 -6.34
C GLY A 144 14.99 18.56 -4.90
N ASP A 145 13.86 19.26 -4.74
CA ASP A 145 13.20 19.52 -3.46
C ASP A 145 12.15 18.48 -3.10
N ASN A 146 12.03 17.42 -3.89
CA ASN A 146 11.10 16.34 -3.67
C ASN A 146 11.81 14.98 -3.64
N LEU A 147 11.39 14.14 -2.71
CA LEU A 147 11.82 12.76 -2.52
C LEU A 147 10.60 11.86 -2.74
N THR A 148 10.68 10.96 -3.72
CA THR A 148 9.60 10.01 -3.99
C THR A 148 9.78 8.79 -3.11
N VAL A 149 8.71 8.42 -2.40
CA VAL A 149 8.68 7.26 -1.52
C VAL A 149 7.66 6.25 -2.02
N ILE A 150 8.06 4.98 -2.02
CA ILE A 150 7.17 3.84 -2.26
C ILE A 150 7.23 2.95 -1.03
N GLU A 151 6.08 2.68 -0.42
CA GLU A 151 5.97 1.85 0.78
C GLU A 151 4.99 0.72 0.55
N ASP A 152 5.37 -0.50 0.93
CA ASP A 152 4.51 -1.68 0.88
C ASP A 152 4.12 -2.08 2.31
N ILE A 153 2.85 -1.95 2.68
CA ILE A 153 2.31 -2.36 3.99
C ILE A 153 1.59 -3.71 3.84
N HIS A 154 1.97 -4.70 4.65
CA HIS A 154 1.37 -6.02 4.66
C HIS A 154 0.32 -6.18 5.77
N VAL A 155 -0.95 -6.09 5.43
CA VAL A 155 -2.05 -6.29 6.38
C VAL A 155 -2.49 -7.76 6.35
N PRO A 156 -2.45 -8.51 7.47
CA PRO A 156 -2.67 -9.98 7.51
C PRO A 156 -3.98 -10.51 6.90
N ILE A 157 -4.97 -9.65 6.63
CA ILE A 157 -6.28 -10.02 6.03
C ILE A 157 -6.49 -9.37 4.67
N LEU A 158 -5.93 -8.17 4.45
CA LEU A 158 -6.16 -7.38 3.23
C LEU A 158 -5.04 -7.55 2.19
N GLY A 159 -3.98 -8.29 2.53
CA GLY A 159 -2.80 -8.47 1.69
C GLY A 159 -1.85 -7.27 1.75
N THR A 160 -0.93 -7.22 0.79
CA THR A 160 0.03 -6.11 0.67
C THR A 160 -0.58 -4.96 -0.11
N ARG A 161 -0.51 -3.76 0.45
CA ARG A 161 -0.90 -2.50 -0.20
C ARG A 161 0.34 -1.66 -0.46
N ARG A 162 0.40 -1.05 -1.64
CA ARG A 162 1.48 -0.15 -2.03
C ARG A 162 0.98 1.29 -1.97
N TYR A 163 1.77 2.12 -1.30
CA TYR A 163 1.58 3.55 -1.19
C TYR A 163 2.71 4.25 -1.92
N THR A 164 2.41 5.40 -2.51
CA THR A 164 3.41 6.23 -3.19
C THR A 164 3.07 7.68 -2.92
N TRP A 165 4.04 8.43 -2.44
CA TRP A 165 3.90 9.86 -2.17
C TRP A 165 5.22 10.56 -2.45
N ASP A 166 5.16 11.89 -2.54
CA ASP A 166 6.33 12.74 -2.57
C ASP A 166 6.47 13.48 -1.23
N GLU A 167 7.65 13.41 -0.65
CA GLU A 167 8.04 14.24 0.47
C GLU A 167 8.69 15.51 -0.05
N ASN A 168 8.27 16.65 0.47
CA ASN A 168 8.78 17.94 0.06
C ASN A 168 9.77 18.46 1.10
N ARG A 169 10.85 19.04 0.60
CA ARG A 169 11.82 19.78 1.40
C ARG A 169 11.10 20.95 2.10
N GLN A 170 11.36 21.11 3.40
CA GLN A 170 10.83 22.19 4.24
C GLN A 170 11.78 23.38 4.32
#